data_AF-A0A2S5LCG7-F1
#
_entry.id   AF-A0A2S5LCG7-F1
#
_cell.length_a   1.000
_cell.length_b   1.000
_cell.length_c   1.000
_cell.angle_alpha   90.00
_cell.angle_beta   90.00
_cell.angle_gamma   90.00
#
_symmetry.space_group_name_H-M   'P 1'
#
loop_
_entity.id
_entity.type
_entity.pdbx_description
1 polymer ?
#
loop_
_entity_poly.entity_id
_entity_poly.type
_entity_poly.pdbx_seq_one_letter_code
_entity_poly.pdbx_strand_id
1 'polypeptide(L)' 'MKTFNILPLDISLKADLTHKINQKTKPLGALGKLEALALQIGQIQHTLTPQLNQPTL' A
#
# COMPACT_ATOMS: atom_id res chain seq x y z
N MET A 1 31.33 -4.40 -7.02
CA MET A 1 30.26 -4.43 -6.00
C MET A 1 28.96 -4.02 -6.67
N LYS A 2 27.88 -4.80 -6.56
CA LYS A 2 26.57 -4.40 -7.10
C LYS A 2 26.00 -3.31 -6.19
N THR A 3 25.68 -2.15 -6.74
CA THR A 3 24.94 -1.09 -6.05
C THR A 3 23.44 -1.37 -6.20
N PHE A 4 22.74 -1.50 -5.10
CA PHE A 4 21.28 -1.64 -5.08
C PHE A 4 20.63 -0.27 -4.91
N ASN A 5 19.72 0.10 -5.81
CA ASN A 5 18.95 1.34 -5.69
C ASN A 5 17.68 1.10 -4.86
N ILE A 6 17.84 0.98 -3.54
CA ILE A 6 16.74 0.78 -2.60
C ILE A 6 16.48 2.12 -1.93
N LEU A 7 15.41 2.78 -2.36
CA LEU A 7 14.96 4.04 -1.78
C LEU A 7 14.15 3.77 -0.49
N PRO A 8 14.15 4.70 0.48
CA PRO A 8 13.25 4.61 1.63
C PRO A 8 11.80 4.67 1.17
N LEU A 9 10.90 4.11 1.99
CA LEU A 9 9.47 4.09 1.71
C LEU A 9 8.92 5.53 1.66
N ASP A 10 8.26 5.88 0.56
CA ASP A 10 7.58 7.16 0.45
C ASP A 10 6.28 7.15 1.26
N ILE A 11 6.20 8.03 2.25
CA ILE A 11 5.06 8.18 3.15
C ILE A 11 4.08 9.28 2.71
N SER A 12 4.37 10.00 1.64
CA SER A 12 3.56 11.13 1.16
C SER A 12 2.12 10.72 0.84
N LEU A 13 1.93 9.53 0.26
CA LEU A 13 0.62 8.97 -0.08
C LEU A 13 -0.13 8.33 1.10
N LYS A 14 0.47 8.29 2.31
CA LYS A 14 -0.11 7.57 3.46
C LYS A 14 -1.50 8.07 3.81
N ALA A 15 -1.68 9.39 3.89
CA ALA A 15 -2.96 9.99 4.26
C ALA A 15 -4.06 9.66 3.23
N ASP A 16 -3.75 9.82 1.94
CA ASP A 16 -4.68 9.56 0.84
C ASP A 16 -5.05 8.07 0.74
N LEU A 17 -4.08 7.17 0.92
CA LEU A 17 -4.32 5.72 0.98
C LEU A 17 -5.21 5.35 2.16
N THR A 18 -4.91 5.83 3.36
CA THR A 18 -5.74 5.58 4.56
C THR A 18 -7.15 6.10 4.37
N HIS A 19 -7.32 7.30 3.80
CA HIS A 19 -8.63 7.87 3.49
C HIS A 19 -9.42 7.01 2.49
N LYS A 20 -8.77 6.53 1.42
CA LYS A 20 -9.40 5.64 0.43
C LYS A 20 -9.76 4.27 1.00
N ILE A 21 -8.92 3.71 1.88
CA ILE A 21 -9.19 2.43 2.56
C ILE A 21 -10.36 2.57 3.53
N ASN A 22 -10.47 3.68 4.24
CA ASN A 22 -11.49 3.93 5.25
C ASN A 22 -12.87 4.23 4.65
N GLN A 23 -12.94 4.90 3.50
CA GLN A 23 -14.19 5.24 2.81
C GLN A 23 -14.81 4.12 1.98
N LYS A 24 -14.23 2.91 1.98
CA LYS A 24 -14.94 1.76 1.43
C LYS A 24 -16.20 1.52 2.26
N THR A 25 -17.29 1.03 1.64
CA THR A 25 -18.57 0.68 2.27
C THR A 25 -18.44 -0.50 3.25
N LYS A 26 -17.54 -0.38 4.23
CA LYS A 26 -17.18 -1.33 5.27
C LYS A 26 -17.07 -0.57 6.60
N PRO A 27 -17.34 -1.20 7.75
CA PRO A 27 -16.95 -0.64 9.03
C PRO A 27 -15.43 -0.40 9.07
N LEU A 28 -14.99 0.65 9.77
CA LEU A 28 -13.57 0.89 10.00
C LEU A 28 -12.93 -0.33 10.67
N GLY A 29 -11.78 -0.78 10.18
CA GLY A 29 -11.07 -1.95 10.72
C GLY A 29 -11.66 -3.31 10.35
N ALA A 30 -12.76 -3.39 9.60
CA ALA A 30 -13.42 -4.65 9.27
C ALA A 30 -12.54 -5.64 8.49
N LEU A 31 -11.52 -5.14 7.78
CA LEU A 31 -10.59 -5.97 7.01
C LEU A 31 -9.26 -6.24 7.73
N GLY A 32 -9.06 -5.65 8.92
CA GLY A 32 -7.89 -5.87 9.78
C GLY A 32 -6.56 -5.82 9.02
N LYS A 33 -5.88 -6.97 8.94
CA LYS A 33 -4.56 -7.12 8.29
C LYS A 33 -4.55 -6.70 6.82
N LEU A 34 -5.66 -6.86 6.09
CA LEU A 34 -5.72 -6.47 4.69
C LEU A 34 -5.64 -4.95 4.49
N GLU A 35 -6.06 -4.15 5.49
CA GLU A 35 -5.95 -2.69 5.44
C GLU A 35 -4.50 -2.24 5.56
N ALA A 36 -3.77 -2.83 6.52
CA ALA A 36 -2.36 -2.59 6.70
C ALA A 36 -1.55 -3.03 5.46
N LEU A 37 -1.89 -4.18 4.88
CA LEU A 37 -1.25 -4.67 3.67
C LEU A 37 -1.52 -3.76 2.46
N ALA A 38 -2.77 -3.33 2.27
CA ALA A 38 -3.13 -2.40 1.19
C ALA A 38 -2.38 -1.06 1.30
N LEU A 39 -2.23 -0.53 2.52
CA LEU A 39 -1.46 0.67 2.79
C LEU A 39 0.02 0.47 2.41
N GLN A 40 0.63 -0.62 2.88
CA GLN A 40 2.03 -0.93 2.62
C GLN A 40 2.31 -1.12 1.11
N ILE A 41 1.46 -1.87 0.41
CA ILE A 41 1.61 -2.09 -1.04
C ILE A 41 1.43 -0.78 -1.81
N GLY A 42 0.45 0.05 -1.43
CA GLY A 42 0.22 1.35 -2.05
C GLY A 42 1.42 2.31 -1.87
N GLN A 43 2.06 2.29 -0.71
CA GLN A 43 3.29 3.07 -0.46
C GLN A 43 4.48 2.54 -1.26
N ILE A 44 4.67 1.22 -1.31
CA ILE A 44 5.77 0.59 -2.07
C ILE A 44 5.63 0.86 -3.57
N GLN A 45 4.41 0.75 -4.11
CA GLN A 45 4.13 0.97 -5.54
C GLN A 45 3.89 2.45 -5.86
N HIS A 46 3.90 3.34 -4.86
CA HIS A 46 3.61 4.77 -4.98
C HIS A 46 2.32 5.05 -5.79
N THR A 47 1.23 4.39 -5.41
CA THR A 47 -0.08 4.49 -6.09
C THR A 47 -1.24 4.36 -5.12
N LEU A 48 -2.35 5.05 -5.42
CA LEU A 48 -3.62 4.94 -4.69
C LEU A 48 -4.44 3.70 -5.09
N THR A 49 -4.05 3.01 -6.16
CA THR A 49 -4.70 1.81 -6.67
C THR A 49 -3.66 0.71 -6.88
N PRO A 50 -3.10 0.15 -5.79
CA PRO A 50 -2.09 -0.90 -5.90
C PRO A 50 -2.66 -2.13 -6.61
N GLN A 51 -1.85 -2.77 -7.44
CA GLN A 51 -2.19 -4.04 -8.09
C GLN A 51 -1.02 -5.03 -8.00
N LEU A 52 -1.32 -6.32 -7.94
CA LEU A 52 -0.31 -7.37 -8.03
C LEU A 52 -0.26 -7.89 -9.46
N ASN A 53 0.81 -7.57 -10.18
CA ASN A 53 1.04 -8.05 -11.55
C ASN A 53 2.05 -9.20 -11.50
N GLN A 54 1.69 -10.33 -12.11
CA GLN A 54 2.57 -11.50 -12.28
C GLN A 54 3.22 -11.97 -10.95
N PRO A 55 2.42 -12.32 -9.92
CA PRO A 55 2.99 -12.89 -8.70
C PRO A 55 3.68 -14.23 -9.02
N THR A 56 4.85 -14.46 -8.44
CA THR A 56 5.58 -15.73 -8.51
C THR A 56 5.72 -16.32 -7.10
N LEU A 57 5.82 -17.65 -7.03
CA LEU A 57 6.23 -18.38 -5.83
C LEU A 57 7.74 -18.58 -5.83
#